data_AF-A0A0D2YE59-F1
#
_entry.id   AF-A0A0D2YE59-F1
#
_cell.length_a   1.000
_cell.length_b   1.000
_cell.length_c   1.000
_cell.angle_alpha   90.00
_cell.angle_beta   90.00
_cell.angle_gamma   90.00
#
_symmetry.space_group_name_H-M   'P 1'
#
loop_
_entity.id
_entity.type
_entity.pdbx_description
1 polymer ?
#
loop_
_entity_poly.entity_id
_entity_poly.type
_entity_poly.pdbx_seq_one_letter_code
_entity_poly.pdbx_strand_id
1 'polypeptide(L)'
;MREIQESITIAAPPSQVWSVLMDLESWPKWNTFVTSIQVQPPHTELAVGSKQTITIENNQTYTNVVSVLQPEKELRWNGNILTPIIFDTEHWCRLEAVEDGRWTRFTQGERFSGILAPIAAAAGKLNELQEGYVRMNRDLTKVVERIVIFVPTGWLGDSRWWRASILGKAELHILLLVREQINSLQTEVPEPDFQLNRIA
;
A
#
# COMPACT_ATOMS: atom_id res chain seq x y z
N MET A 1 -16.75 -21.84 -7.86
CA MET A 1 -15.94 -20.85 -7.11
C MET A 1 -14.60 -20.77 -7.78
N ARG A 2 -14.13 -19.56 -8.09
CA ARG A 2 -12.79 -19.33 -8.65
C ARG A 2 -12.15 -18.16 -7.94
N GLU A 3 -10.84 -18.18 -7.83
CA GLU A 3 -10.06 -17.16 -7.14
C GLU A 3 -8.84 -16.84 -8.00
N ILE A 4 -8.50 -15.56 -8.06
CA ILE A 4 -7.24 -15.07 -8.59
C ILE A 4 -6.57 -14.23 -7.49
N GLN A 5 -5.26 -14.31 -7.38
CA GLN A 5 -4.50 -13.58 -6.38
C GLN A 5 -3.12 -13.25 -6.91
N GLU A 6 -2.64 -12.05 -6.61
CA GLU A 6 -1.31 -11.57 -6.93
C GLU A 6 -0.66 -10.93 -5.71
N SER A 7 0.65 -11.13 -5.55
CA SER A 7 1.40 -10.57 -4.42
C SER A 7 2.74 -9.99 -4.86
N ILE A 8 3.15 -8.92 -4.17
CA ILE A 8 4.45 -8.28 -4.35
C ILE A 8 4.99 -7.84 -2.99
N THR A 9 6.31 -7.78 -2.85
CA THR A 9 6.97 -7.18 -1.69
C THR A 9 7.41 -5.77 -2.04
N ILE A 10 7.00 -4.80 -1.23
CA ILE A 10 7.27 -3.37 -1.40
C ILE A 10 8.25 -2.96 -0.30
N ALA A 11 9.32 -2.24 -0.67
CA ALA A 11 10.34 -1.77 0.26
C ALA A 11 9.87 -0.53 1.05
N ALA A 12 8.75 -0.67 1.77
CA ALA A 12 8.16 0.35 2.62
C ALA A 12 7.33 -0.29 3.75
N PRO A 13 7.17 0.40 4.89
CA PRO A 13 6.31 -0.08 5.98
C PRO A 13 4.82 -0.08 5.59
N PRO A 14 3.98 -0.92 6.24
CA PRO A 14 2.56 -1.02 5.91
C PRO A 14 1.80 0.32 5.99
N SER A 15 2.16 1.19 6.93
CA SER A 15 1.58 2.53 7.08
C SER A 15 1.73 3.39 5.82
N GLN A 16 2.89 3.33 5.16
CA GLN A 16 3.16 4.09 3.93
C GLN A 16 2.38 3.51 2.75
N VAL A 17 2.35 2.18 2.60
CA VAL A 17 1.53 1.53 1.56
C VAL A 17 0.05 1.85 1.77
N TRP A 18 -0.42 1.79 3.02
CA TRP A 18 -1.80 2.10 3.39
C TRP A 18 -2.19 3.54 3.05
N SER A 19 -1.32 4.51 3.32
CA SER A 19 -1.60 5.92 2.99
C SER A 19 -1.85 6.13 1.49
N VAL A 20 -1.12 5.42 0.62
CA VAL A 20 -1.32 5.49 -0.84
C VAL A 20 -2.61 4.80 -1.25
N LEU A 21 -2.94 3.67 -0.62
CA LEU A 21 -4.20 2.97 -0.89
C LEU A 21 -5.43 3.78 -0.47
N MET A 22 -5.34 4.55 0.62
CA MET A 22 -6.45 5.40 1.11
C MET A 22 -6.59 6.73 0.37
N ASP A 23 -5.56 7.18 -0.35
CA ASP A 23 -5.64 8.37 -1.21
C ASP A 23 -6.31 8.04 -2.56
N LEU A 24 -7.63 7.81 -2.51
CA LEU A 24 -8.45 7.38 -3.66
C LEU A 24 -8.34 8.32 -4.87
N GLU A 25 -8.23 9.63 -4.62
CA GLU A 25 -8.11 10.64 -5.69
C GLU A 25 -6.79 10.50 -6.47
N SER A 26 -5.76 9.94 -5.84
CA SER A 26 -4.47 9.68 -6.50
C SER A 26 -4.45 8.41 -7.35
N TRP A 27 -5.40 7.47 -7.17
CA TRP A 27 -5.38 6.18 -7.85
C TRP A 27 -5.20 6.32 -9.37
N PRO A 28 -5.96 7.18 -10.09
CA PRO A 28 -5.79 7.32 -11.53
C PRO A 28 -4.42 7.85 -11.97
N LYS A 29 -3.67 8.47 -11.05
CA LYS A 29 -2.36 9.07 -11.34
C LYS A 29 -1.25 8.03 -11.32
N TRP A 30 -1.39 6.96 -10.52
CA TRP A 30 -0.38 5.92 -10.39
C TRP A 30 -0.84 4.56 -10.92
N ASN A 31 -2.13 4.25 -10.88
CA ASN A 31 -2.68 2.95 -11.22
C ASN A 31 -3.06 2.90 -12.70
N THR A 32 -2.36 2.08 -13.50
CA THR A 32 -2.69 1.91 -14.92
C THR A 32 -3.90 1.00 -15.16
N PHE A 33 -4.36 0.27 -14.14
CA PHE A 33 -5.48 -0.66 -14.24
C PHE A 33 -6.79 -0.07 -13.70
N VAL A 34 -6.77 0.50 -12.49
CA VAL A 34 -7.92 1.20 -11.91
C VAL A 34 -7.85 2.68 -12.27
N THR A 35 -8.73 3.11 -13.17
CA THR A 35 -8.73 4.45 -13.76
C THR A 35 -9.61 5.44 -12.99
N SER A 36 -10.45 4.97 -12.08
CA SER A 36 -11.31 5.81 -11.24
C SER A 36 -11.79 5.05 -10.00
N ILE A 37 -11.85 5.73 -8.86
CA ILE A 37 -12.47 5.21 -7.64
C ILE A 37 -13.13 6.37 -6.87
N GLN A 38 -14.41 6.22 -6.56
CA GLN A 38 -15.19 7.26 -5.87
C GLN A 38 -16.09 6.64 -4.83
N VAL A 39 -16.08 7.21 -3.63
CA VAL A 39 -17.06 6.90 -2.60
C VAL A 39 -18.41 7.51 -3.00
N GLN A 40 -19.48 6.73 -2.87
CA GLN A 40 -20.84 7.18 -3.18
C GLN A 40 -21.50 7.82 -1.94
N PRO A 41 -22.37 8.83 -2.15
CA PRO A 41 -23.24 9.35 -1.10
C PRO A 41 -24.04 8.23 -0.40
N PRO A 42 -24.34 8.37 0.91
CA PRO A 42 -24.09 9.53 1.76
C PRO A 42 -22.67 9.61 2.34
N HIS A 43 -21.78 8.67 1.99
CA HIS A 43 -20.41 8.65 2.52
C HIS A 43 -19.52 9.58 1.71
N THR A 44 -18.56 10.23 2.38
CA THR A 44 -17.51 11.05 1.77
C THR A 44 -16.15 10.38 1.82
N GLU A 45 -16.01 9.32 2.62
CA GLU A 45 -14.80 8.54 2.84
C GLU A 45 -15.13 7.04 2.91
N LEU A 46 -14.13 6.18 2.76
CA LEU A 46 -14.34 4.75 2.92
C LEU A 46 -14.61 4.41 4.38
N ALA A 47 -15.71 3.70 4.58
CA ALA A 47 -16.07 3.06 5.84
C ALA A 47 -16.67 1.68 5.56
N VAL A 48 -16.66 0.78 6.53
CA VAL A 48 -17.40 -0.49 6.41
C VAL A 48 -18.87 -0.19 6.12
N GLY A 49 -19.42 -0.79 5.06
CA GLY A 49 -20.78 -0.53 4.56
C GLY A 49 -20.90 0.62 3.57
N SER A 50 -19.85 1.43 3.38
CA SER A 50 -19.83 2.48 2.34
C SER A 50 -19.84 1.86 0.95
N LYS A 51 -20.48 2.56 0.01
CA LYS A 51 -20.50 2.20 -1.40
C LYS A 51 -19.40 2.96 -2.14
N GLN A 52 -18.80 2.30 -3.11
CA GLN A 52 -17.83 2.91 -4.01
C GLN A 52 -18.07 2.49 -5.46
N THR A 53 -17.86 3.42 -6.37
CA THR A 53 -17.79 3.18 -7.80
C THR A 53 -16.32 3.01 -8.17
N ILE A 54 -15.97 1.90 -8.81
CA ILE A 54 -14.62 1.64 -9.32
C ILE A 54 -14.72 1.47 -10.82
N THR A 55 -13.94 2.25 -11.57
CA THR A 55 -13.76 2.08 -13.01
C THR A 55 -12.36 1.52 -13.27
N ILE A 56 -12.30 0.44 -14.03
CA ILE A 56 -11.05 -0.15 -14.50
C ILE A 56 -10.85 0.19 -15.98
N GLU A 57 -9.75 -0.28 -16.56
CA GLU A 57 -9.47 -0.14 -17.99
C GLU A 57 -10.66 -0.56 -18.89
N ASN A 58 -10.69 -0.03 -20.11
CA ASN A 58 -11.81 -0.21 -21.05
C ASN A 58 -13.16 0.32 -20.54
N ASN A 59 -13.15 1.28 -19.61
CA ASN A 59 -14.32 1.95 -19.02
C ASN A 59 -15.34 1.00 -18.35
N GLN A 60 -14.88 -0.16 -17.87
CA GLN A 60 -15.72 -1.07 -17.11
C GLN A 60 -15.91 -0.53 -15.69
N THR A 61 -17.16 -0.32 -15.29
CA THR A 61 -17.49 0.32 -14.01
C THR A 61 -18.32 -0.60 -13.13
N TYR A 62 -17.94 -0.70 -11.86
CA TYR A 62 -18.55 -1.58 -10.86
C TYR A 62 -18.92 -0.78 -9.61
N THR A 63 -20.09 -1.05 -9.04
CA THR A 63 -20.47 -0.56 -7.71
C THR A 63 -20.21 -1.65 -6.69
N ASN A 64 -19.43 -1.31 -5.67
CA ASN A 64 -18.97 -2.21 -4.63
C ASN A 64 -19.34 -1.69 -3.25
N VAL A 65 -19.42 -2.58 -2.26
CA VAL A 65 -19.64 -2.24 -0.85
C VAL A 65 -18.42 -2.67 -0.05
N VAL A 66 -17.83 -1.74 0.70
CA VAL A 66 -16.71 -2.04 1.60
C VAL A 66 -17.18 -3.00 2.69
N SER A 67 -16.54 -4.16 2.79
CA SER A 67 -16.87 -5.22 3.76
C SER A 67 -15.85 -5.28 4.89
N VAL A 68 -14.59 -4.91 4.65
CA VAL A 68 -13.55 -4.80 5.68
C VAL A 68 -12.72 -3.54 5.44
N LEU A 69 -12.46 -2.80 6.51
CA LEU A 69 -11.51 -1.68 6.53
C LEU A 69 -10.72 -1.76 7.84
N GLN A 70 -9.54 -2.35 7.78
CA GLN A 70 -8.60 -2.47 8.90
C GLN A 70 -7.32 -1.70 8.56
N PRO A 71 -7.06 -0.57 9.23
CA PRO A 71 -5.89 0.25 8.97
C PRO A 71 -4.59 -0.57 8.92
N GLU A 72 -3.78 -0.31 7.91
CA GLU A 72 -2.46 -0.93 7.68
C GLU A 72 -2.47 -2.46 7.53
N LYS A 73 -3.65 -3.07 7.35
CA LYS A 73 -3.81 -4.53 7.31
C LYS A 73 -4.66 -5.00 6.16
N GLU A 74 -5.87 -4.47 6.02
CA GLU A 74 -6.82 -4.99 5.04
C GLU A 74 -7.87 -3.98 4.60
N LEU A 75 -8.03 -3.86 3.29
CA LEU A 75 -9.20 -3.26 2.65
C LEU A 75 -9.89 -4.35 1.83
N ARG A 76 -11.19 -4.55 2.03
CA ARG A 76 -11.99 -5.54 1.31
C ARG A 76 -13.33 -4.97 0.90
N TRP A 77 -13.80 -5.32 -0.29
CA TRP A 77 -15.11 -4.96 -0.76
C TRP A 77 -15.75 -6.07 -1.57
N ASN A 78 -17.09 -6.04 -1.61
CA ASN A 78 -17.89 -6.99 -2.36
C ASN A 78 -18.50 -6.29 -3.57
N GLY A 79 -18.36 -6.88 -4.74
CA GLY A 79 -19.00 -6.45 -5.98
C GLY A 79 -20.30 -7.20 -6.22
N ASN A 80 -21.39 -6.47 -6.45
CA ASN A 80 -22.67 -7.07 -6.85
C ASN A 80 -22.94 -6.72 -8.32
N ILE A 81 -22.93 -7.72 -9.20
CA ILE A 81 -23.36 -7.55 -10.59
C ILE A 81 -24.82 -8.02 -10.69
N LEU A 82 -25.75 -7.05 -10.68
CA LEU A 82 -27.21 -7.19 -10.78
C LEU A 82 -27.95 -7.88 -9.63
N THR A 83 -27.64 -9.14 -9.25
CA THR A 83 -28.25 -9.84 -8.10
C THR A 83 -27.27 -10.88 -7.50
N PRO A 84 -27.31 -11.18 -6.18
CA PRO A 84 -26.36 -12.11 -5.53
C PRO A 84 -26.30 -13.53 -6.13
N ILE A 85 -27.35 -13.92 -6.87
CA ILE A 85 -27.48 -15.26 -7.47
C ILE A 85 -26.67 -15.37 -8.77
N ILE A 86 -26.46 -14.26 -9.49
CA ILE A 86 -25.96 -14.29 -10.86
C ILE A 86 -24.43 -14.18 -10.89
N PHE A 87 -23.86 -13.22 -10.15
CA PHE A 87 -22.42 -13.02 -10.07
C PHE A 87 -22.09 -12.14 -8.86
N ASP A 88 -21.38 -12.71 -7.89
CA ASP A 88 -20.95 -12.04 -6.66
C ASP A 88 -19.42 -12.16 -6.56
N THR A 89 -18.77 -11.04 -6.28
CA THR A 89 -17.32 -10.97 -6.15
C THR A 89 -16.88 -10.39 -4.82
N GLU A 90 -15.79 -10.92 -4.27
CA GLU A 90 -15.12 -10.35 -3.11
C GLU A 90 -13.69 -10.02 -3.52
N HIS A 91 -13.32 -8.74 -3.48
CA HIS A 91 -11.94 -8.30 -3.70
C HIS A 91 -11.31 -7.85 -2.38
N TRP A 92 -10.05 -8.25 -2.16
CA TRP A 92 -9.26 -7.83 -1.00
C TRP A 92 -7.90 -7.27 -1.41
N CYS A 93 -7.43 -6.34 -0.59
CA CYS A 93 -6.08 -5.80 -0.54
C CYS A 93 -5.55 -6.01 0.88
N ARG A 94 -4.51 -6.82 1.04
CA ARG A 94 -3.91 -7.17 2.34
C ARG A 94 -2.47 -6.72 2.42
N LEU A 95 -2.09 -6.22 3.59
CA LEU A 95 -0.76 -5.75 3.91
C LEU A 95 -0.24 -6.57 5.08
N GLU A 96 0.89 -7.22 4.88
CA GLU A 96 1.60 -7.94 5.93
C GLU A 96 2.97 -7.32 6.13
N ALA A 97 3.29 -6.97 7.38
CA ALA A 97 4.62 -6.50 7.76
C ALA A 97 5.66 -7.62 7.56
N VAL A 98 6.79 -7.28 6.95
CA VAL A 98 7.95 -8.18 6.73
C VAL A 98 9.21 -7.42 7.17
N GLU A 99 10.28 -8.15 7.53
CA GLU A 99 11.57 -7.56 7.94
C GLU A 99 11.40 -6.54 9.09
N ASP A 100 10.78 -6.97 10.19
CA ASP A 100 10.47 -6.14 11.36
C ASP A 100 9.65 -4.88 11.04
N GLY A 101 8.78 -4.99 10.01
CA GLY A 101 7.91 -3.90 9.57
C GLY A 101 8.59 -2.89 8.66
N ARG A 102 9.83 -3.14 8.22
CA ARG A 102 10.49 -2.30 7.22
C ARG A 102 9.85 -2.46 5.84
N TRP A 103 9.39 -3.66 5.51
CA TRP A 103 8.86 -4.02 4.19
C TRP A 103 7.40 -4.49 4.33
N THR A 104 6.67 -4.43 3.22
CA THR A 104 5.27 -4.86 3.18
C THR A 104 5.09 -5.92 2.10
N ARG A 105 4.55 -7.08 2.47
CA ARG A 105 3.96 -7.99 1.50
C ARG A 105 2.56 -7.50 1.21
N PHE A 106 2.37 -6.95 0.02
CA PHE A 106 1.07 -6.57 -0.49
C PHE A 106 0.49 -7.77 -1.26
N THR A 107 -0.74 -8.13 -0.94
CA THR A 107 -1.46 -9.21 -1.61
C THR A 107 -2.84 -8.71 -1.98
N GLN A 108 -3.18 -8.76 -3.26
CA GLN A 108 -4.54 -8.48 -3.72
C GLN A 108 -5.13 -9.70 -4.42
N GLY A 109 -6.43 -9.86 -4.32
CA GLY A 109 -7.12 -10.97 -4.97
C GLY A 109 -8.59 -10.72 -5.10
N GLU A 110 -9.22 -11.50 -5.96
CA GLU A 110 -10.65 -11.48 -6.15
C GLU A 110 -11.19 -12.91 -6.24
N ARG A 111 -12.30 -13.12 -5.52
CA ARG A 111 -13.01 -14.38 -5.47
C ARG A 111 -14.35 -14.23 -6.15
N PHE A 112 -14.58 -15.08 -7.13
CA PHE A 112 -15.79 -15.11 -7.95
C PHE A 112 -16.71 -16.26 -7.51
N SER A 113 -17.96 -15.91 -7.26
CA SER A 113 -19.03 -16.84 -6.94
C SER A 113 -20.28 -16.55 -7.79
N GLY A 114 -21.25 -17.48 -7.77
CA GLY A 114 -22.43 -17.43 -8.65
C GLY A 114 -22.30 -18.27 -9.92
N ILE A 115 -23.40 -18.33 -10.68
CA ILE A 115 -23.60 -19.28 -11.78
C ILE A 115 -22.76 -18.92 -13.02
N LEU A 116 -22.42 -17.63 -13.22
CA LEU A 116 -21.69 -17.18 -14.41
C LEU A 116 -20.16 -17.15 -14.26
N ALA A 117 -19.62 -17.39 -13.06
CA ALA A 117 -18.17 -17.45 -12.82
C ALA A 117 -17.40 -18.43 -13.76
N PRO A 118 -17.94 -19.63 -14.11
CA PRO A 118 -17.30 -20.53 -15.07
C PRO A 118 -17.25 -19.97 -16.51
N ILE A 119 -18.24 -19.16 -16.91
CA ILE A 119 -18.34 -18.58 -18.26
C ILE A 119 -17.33 -17.45 -18.43
N ALA A 120 -17.18 -16.58 -17.43
CA ALA A 120 -16.15 -15.54 -17.43
C ALA A 120 -14.73 -16.13 -17.52
N ALA A 121 -14.49 -17.26 -16.84
CA ALA A 121 -13.22 -17.98 -16.90
C ALA A 121 -12.95 -18.57 -18.29
N ALA A 122 -13.95 -19.21 -18.91
CA ALA A 122 -13.83 -19.77 -20.24
C ALA A 122 -13.59 -18.70 -21.33
N ALA A 123 -14.03 -17.46 -21.09
CA ALA A 123 -13.88 -16.33 -22.00
C ALA A 123 -12.54 -15.57 -21.85
N GLY A 124 -11.59 -16.05 -21.04
CA GLY A 124 -10.27 -15.41 -20.86
C GLY A 124 -10.25 -14.17 -19.95
N LYS A 125 -11.40 -13.67 -19.50
CA LYS A 125 -11.52 -12.45 -18.68
C LYS A 125 -10.78 -12.52 -17.34
N LEU A 126 -10.61 -13.72 -16.78
CA LEU A 126 -9.87 -13.89 -15.53
C LEU A 126 -8.37 -13.65 -15.71
N ASN A 127 -7.81 -13.99 -16.87
CA ASN A 127 -6.39 -13.76 -17.16
C ASN A 127 -6.14 -12.26 -17.36
N GLU A 128 -7.00 -11.58 -18.12
CA GLU A 128 -6.92 -10.11 -18.31
C GLU A 128 -6.98 -9.37 -16.97
N LEU A 129 -7.88 -9.80 -16.08
CA LEU A 129 -8.01 -9.24 -14.74
C LEU A 129 -6.79 -9.51 -13.85
N GLN A 130 -6.26 -10.74 -13.90
CA GLN A 130 -5.03 -11.11 -13.20
C GLN A 130 -3.84 -10.26 -13.68
N GLU A 131 -3.70 -10.05 -14.99
CA GLU A 131 -2.69 -9.16 -15.56
C GLU A 131 -2.88 -7.71 -15.08
N GLY A 132 -4.13 -7.25 -14.96
CA GLY A 132 -4.47 -5.96 -14.35
C GLY A 132 -3.94 -5.83 -12.92
N TYR A 133 -4.10 -6.87 -12.09
CA TYR A 133 -3.58 -6.91 -10.72
C TYR A 133 -2.05 -6.90 -10.65
N VAL A 134 -1.38 -7.64 -11.55
CA VAL A 134 0.08 -7.57 -11.68
C VAL A 134 0.53 -6.14 -12.01
N ARG A 135 -0.17 -5.46 -12.93
CA ARG A 135 0.14 -4.06 -13.27
C ARG A 135 -0.07 -3.12 -12.09
N MET A 136 -1.20 -3.22 -11.39
CA MET A 136 -1.50 -2.43 -10.20
C MET A 136 -0.45 -2.64 -9.09
N ASN A 137 -0.07 -3.88 -8.79
CA ASN A 137 0.98 -4.20 -7.80
C ASN A 137 2.30 -3.49 -8.13
N ARG A 138 2.72 -3.59 -9.39
CA ARG A 138 3.95 -2.97 -9.88
C ARG A 138 3.88 -1.45 -9.78
N ASP A 139 2.75 -0.85 -10.15
CA ASP A 139 2.63 0.61 -10.16
C ASP A 139 2.49 1.19 -8.74
N LEU A 140 1.80 0.49 -7.84
CA LEU A 140 1.78 0.78 -6.40
C LEU A 140 3.20 0.80 -5.83
N THR A 141 4.01 -0.21 -6.17
CA THR A 141 5.42 -0.29 -5.75
C THR A 141 6.19 0.95 -6.19
N LYS A 142 6.04 1.39 -7.46
CA LYS A 142 6.74 2.57 -7.99
C LYS A 142 6.37 3.86 -7.25
N VAL A 143 5.10 4.06 -6.93
CA VAL A 143 4.66 5.29 -6.24
C VAL A 143 5.07 5.27 -4.77
N VAL A 144 4.95 4.12 -4.10
CA VAL A 144 5.33 3.97 -2.70
C VAL A 144 6.84 4.13 -2.52
N GLU A 145 7.66 3.46 -3.32
CA GLU A 145 9.13 3.50 -3.20
C GLU A 145 9.73 4.84 -3.68
N ARG A 146 8.96 5.67 -4.40
CA ARG A 146 9.37 7.04 -4.76
C ARG A 146 9.17 8.05 -3.63
N ILE A 147 8.47 7.71 -2.55
CA ILE A 147 8.28 8.61 -1.41
C ILE A 147 9.64 8.82 -0.74
N VAL A 148 10.15 10.03 -0.90
CA VAL A 148 11.47 10.51 -0.48
C VAL A 148 11.67 10.30 1.02
N ILE A 149 12.66 9.49 1.38
CA ILE A 149 13.17 9.42 2.75
C ILE A 149 14.01 10.68 2.98
N PHE A 150 13.62 11.51 3.95
CA PHE A 150 14.47 12.56 4.47
C PHE A 150 15.61 11.94 5.28
N VAL A 151 16.78 11.79 4.66
CA VAL A 151 17.99 11.35 5.35
C VAL A 151 18.62 12.56 6.03
N PRO A 152 18.74 12.60 7.37
CA PRO A 152 19.52 13.64 8.05
C PRO A 152 20.99 13.46 7.67
N THR A 153 21.49 14.29 6.78
CA THR A 153 22.86 14.21 6.27
C THR A 153 23.79 15.07 7.12
N GLY A 154 24.02 14.65 8.37
CA GLY A 154 25.13 15.11 9.21
C GLY A 154 25.14 16.59 9.66
N TRP A 155 26.02 16.88 10.61
CA TRP A 155 26.26 18.22 11.15
C TRP A 155 27.25 19.01 10.29
N LEU A 156 26.88 20.22 9.89
CA LEU A 156 27.79 21.27 9.44
C LEU A 156 27.31 22.58 10.08
N GLY A 157 27.83 22.89 11.27
CA GLY A 157 27.45 24.08 12.06
C GLY A 157 26.10 23.98 12.78
N ASP A 158 25.66 25.09 13.38
CA ASP A 158 24.48 25.22 14.26
C ASP A 158 23.12 25.07 13.53
N SER A 159 23.06 24.38 12.40
CA SER A 159 21.84 24.26 11.59
C SER A 159 21.67 22.86 11.01
N ARG A 160 20.55 22.20 11.35
CA ARG A 160 20.07 20.99 10.66
C ARG A 160 19.53 21.39 9.28
N TRP A 161 20.03 20.77 8.22
CA TRP A 161 19.46 20.92 6.88
C TRP A 161 18.91 19.58 6.38
N TRP A 162 17.80 19.66 5.66
CA TRP A 162 17.14 18.52 5.03
C TRP A 162 17.40 18.59 3.52
N ARG A 163 17.98 17.53 2.93
CA ARG A 163 18.01 17.36 1.47
C ARG A 163 17.01 16.30 1.06
N ALA A 164 16.15 16.63 0.10
CA ALA A 164 15.37 15.64 -0.63
C ALA A 164 16.33 14.87 -1.55
N SER A 165 16.37 13.55 -1.45
CA SER A 165 17.13 12.69 -2.38
C SER A 165 16.24 11.56 -2.86
N ILE A 166 16.10 11.44 -4.17
CA ILE A 166 15.45 10.29 -4.81
C ILE A 166 16.51 9.21 -4.87
N LEU A 167 16.38 8.16 -4.05
CA LEU A 167 17.36 7.08 -3.97
C LEU A 167 16.83 5.85 -4.72
N GLY A 168 17.62 5.34 -5.66
CA GLY A 168 17.39 4.06 -6.30
C GLY A 168 17.72 2.88 -5.38
N LYS A 169 17.34 1.66 -5.79
CA LYS A 169 17.51 0.42 -4.99
C LYS A 169 18.94 0.19 -4.46
N ALA A 170 19.97 0.60 -5.19
CA ALA A 170 21.36 0.43 -4.77
C ALA A 170 21.76 1.38 -3.62
N GLU A 171 21.18 2.58 -3.59
CA GLU A 171 21.52 3.62 -2.61
C GLU A 171 20.77 3.41 -1.28
N LEU A 172 19.59 2.79 -1.33
CA LEU A 172 18.87 2.25 -0.16
C LEU A 172 19.69 1.22 0.63
N HIS A 173 20.42 0.34 -0.07
CA HIS A 173 21.26 -0.69 0.56
C HIS A 173 22.44 -0.07 1.32
N ILE A 174 23.06 0.97 0.75
CA ILE A 174 24.17 1.71 1.37
C ILE A 174 23.69 2.45 2.63
N LEU A 175 22.50 3.05 2.61
CA LEU A 175 21.96 3.75 3.78
C LEU A 175 21.55 2.81 4.91
N LEU A 176 21.05 1.61 4.60
CA LEU A 176 20.74 0.59 5.61
C LEU A 176 22.02 0.10 6.31
N LEU A 177 23.10 -0.12 5.55
CA LEU A 177 24.41 -0.49 6.09
C LEU A 177 25.00 0.62 6.98
N VAL A 178 24.92 1.88 6.54
CA VAL A 178 25.40 3.02 7.32
C VAL A 178 24.60 3.20 8.61
N ARG A 179 23.27 2.94 8.59
CA ARG A 179 22.41 3.02 9.78
C ARG A 179 22.71 1.91 10.79
N GLU A 180 22.92 0.67 10.35
CA GLU A 180 23.33 -0.43 11.25
C GLU A 180 24.67 -0.13 11.91
N GLN A 181 25.61 0.47 11.16
CA GLN A 181 26.91 0.86 11.68
C GLN A 181 26.81 2.00 12.70
N ILE A 182 25.96 3.01 12.47
CA ILE A 182 25.71 4.10 13.44
C ILE A 182 25.03 3.56 14.72
N ASN A 183 24.06 2.67 14.60
CA ASN A 183 23.38 2.07 15.77
C ASN A 183 24.33 1.19 16.59
N SER A 184 25.28 0.49 15.94
CA SER A 184 26.31 -0.27 16.66
C SER A 184 27.24 0.63 17.48
N LEU A 185 27.51 1.86 17.01
CA LEU A 185 28.38 2.83 17.66
C LEU A 185 27.71 3.63 18.80
N GLN A 186 26.38 3.68 18.85
CA GLN A 186 25.64 4.39 19.91
C GLN A 186 25.51 3.60 21.23
N THR A 187 26.04 2.37 21.29
CA THR A 187 25.99 1.54 22.52
C THR A 187 27.15 1.75 23.50
N GLU A 188 28.12 2.64 23.20
CA GLU A 188 29.35 2.81 24.00
C GLU A 188 29.59 4.21 24.61
N VAL A 189 28.56 5.02 24.89
CA VAL A 189 28.76 6.31 25.58
C VAL A 189 28.32 6.22 27.05
N PRO A 190 29.24 6.26 28.05
CA PRO A 190 28.86 6.28 29.46
C PRO A 190 28.29 7.65 29.85
N GLU A 191 27.27 7.66 30.71
CA GLU A 191 26.65 8.88 31.22
C GLU A 191 27.63 9.72 32.09
N PRO A 192 27.63 11.05 31.97
CA PRO A 192 28.45 11.92 32.81
C PRO A 192 27.82 12.17 34.19
N ASP A 193 28.60 11.90 35.24
CA ASP A 193 28.29 12.14 36.64
C ASP A 193 28.36 13.65 36.98
N PHE A 194 27.23 14.24 37.39
CA PHE A 194 27.15 15.67 37.75
C PHE A 194 27.18 15.87 39.27
N GLN A 195 28.35 16.18 39.83
CA GLN A 195 28.51 16.71 41.18
C GLN A 195 28.50 18.25 41.16
N LEU A 196 27.46 18.87 41.72
CA LEU A 196 27.33 20.33 41.87
C LEU A 196 28.05 20.83 43.13
N ASN A 197 29.18 21.53 42.98
CA ASN A 197 29.78 22.31 44.06
C ASN A 197 29.09 23.68 44.19
N ARG A 198 28.50 23.93 45.37
CA ARG A 198 28.05 25.27 45.81
C ARG A 198 29.27 26.10 46.23
N ILE A 199 29.34 27.34 45.78
CA ILE A 199 30.22 28.36 46.35
C ILE A 199 29.33 29.45 46.96
N ALA A 200 29.70 29.88 48.16
CA ALA A 200 29.05 30.89 48.99
C ALA A 200 29.18 32.32 48.42
#